data_AF-A0A645EB79-F1
#
_entry.id   AF-A0A645EB79-F1
#
_cell.length_a   1.000
_cell.length_b   1.000
_cell.length_c   1.000
_cell.angle_alpha   90.00
_cell.angle_beta   90.00
_cell.angle_gamma   90.00
#
_symmetry.space_group_name_H-M   'P 1'
#
loop_
_entity.id
_entity.type
_entity.pdbx_description
1 polymer ?
#
loop_
_entity_poly.entity_id
_entity_poly.type
_entity_poly.pdbx_seq_one_letter_code
_entity_poly.pdbx_strand_id
1 'polypeptide(L)'
;MNWYSIHPLLSAIGIPVKATDYLLGDRAYFDNPDVNPETPEWQGENVIILPGGLYYGHGIGILPAETMIRALNANRKQDATQPAYLLDQVARPDFKKLADIYNRYSARTASIVWAPFPAAI
;
A
#
# COMPACT_ATOMS: atom_id res chain seq x y z
N MET A 1 -1.12 -11.08 10.45
CA MET A 1 -1.62 -9.85 9.78
C MET A 1 -0.63 -8.74 10.10
N ASN A 2 0.46 -8.68 9.33
CA ASN A 2 1.58 -7.76 9.51
C ASN A 2 2.45 -7.82 8.23
N TRP A 3 3.28 -6.80 8.00
CA TRP A 3 4.14 -6.70 6.82
C TRP A 3 5.36 -7.65 6.84
N TYR A 4 5.36 -8.67 7.72
CA TYR A 4 6.50 -9.58 7.93
C TYR A 4 6.58 -10.73 6.93
N SER A 5 5.46 -11.09 6.29
CA SER A 5 5.39 -12.24 5.36
C SER A 5 5.01 -11.81 3.95
N ILE A 6 5.81 -10.90 3.39
CA ILE A 6 5.66 -10.47 2.00
C ILE A 6 6.65 -11.25 1.16
N HIS A 7 6.18 -11.82 0.04
CA HIS A 7 7.06 -12.46 -0.92
C HIS A 7 8.19 -11.50 -1.33
N PRO A 8 9.47 -11.93 -1.48
CA PRO A 8 10.59 -11.01 -1.77
C PRO A 8 10.42 -10.15 -3.03
N LEU A 9 9.57 -10.57 -3.96
CA LEU A 9 9.22 -9.78 -5.15
C LEU A 9 8.30 -8.59 -4.85
N LEU A 10 7.56 -8.66 -3.74
CA LEU A 10 6.59 -7.66 -3.32
C LEU A 10 7.07 -6.85 -2.12
N SER A 11 8.29 -7.07 -1.61
CA SER A 11 8.78 -6.43 -0.38
C SER A 11 8.68 -4.90 -0.38
N ALA A 12 8.80 -4.26 -1.54
CA ALA A 12 8.66 -2.81 -1.72
C ALA A 12 7.29 -2.28 -1.26
N ILE A 13 6.21 -3.07 -1.36
CA ILE A 13 4.90 -2.65 -0.85
C ILE A 13 4.85 -2.59 0.67
N GLY A 14 5.80 -3.24 1.34
CA GLY A 14 5.90 -3.34 2.80
C GLY A 14 6.68 -2.21 3.45
N ILE A 15 7.60 -1.58 2.72
CA ILE A 15 8.61 -0.66 3.25
C ILE A 15 8.30 0.75 2.76
N PRO A 16 7.75 1.64 3.60
CA PRO A 16 7.57 3.04 3.22
C PRO A 16 8.94 3.71 2.99
N VAL A 17 9.01 4.53 1.96
CA VAL A 17 10.14 5.41 1.68
C VAL A 17 9.64 6.83 1.49
N LYS A 18 10.47 7.82 1.82
CA LYS A 18 10.15 9.22 1.57
C LYS A 18 9.91 9.44 0.09
N ALA A 19 8.79 10.08 -0.25
CA ALA A 19 8.43 10.40 -1.62
C ALA A 19 8.19 11.90 -1.79
N THR A 20 8.51 12.41 -2.96
CA THR A 20 8.24 13.81 -3.34
C THR A 20 6.80 14.00 -3.82
N ASP A 21 6.12 12.91 -4.18
CA ASP A 21 4.77 12.87 -4.71
C ASP A 21 3.97 11.68 -4.17
N TYR A 22 2.65 11.84 -4.19
CA TYR A 22 1.69 10.77 -3.92
C TYR A 22 1.05 10.34 -5.23
N LEU A 23 1.11 9.04 -5.53
CA LEU A 23 0.48 8.43 -6.68
C LEU A 23 -0.77 7.67 -6.25
N LEU A 24 -1.74 7.60 -7.16
CA LEU A 24 -2.93 6.76 -6.97
C LEU A 24 -2.51 5.29 -6.81
N GLY A 25 -3.04 4.63 -5.80
CA GLY A 25 -2.68 3.26 -5.44
C GLY A 25 -1.48 3.13 -4.51
N ASP A 26 -0.80 4.22 -4.14
CA ASP A 26 0.21 4.18 -3.09
C ASP A 26 -0.39 3.73 -1.77
N ARG A 27 0.42 2.97 -1.01
CA ARG A 27 0.16 2.76 0.41
C ARG A 27 0.81 3.87 1.22
N ALA A 28 0.00 4.66 1.91
CA ALA A 28 0.46 5.68 2.84
C ALA A 28 0.05 5.33 4.28
N TYR A 29 0.41 6.19 5.24
CA TYR A 29 0.11 5.99 6.64
C TYR A 29 -0.27 7.31 7.31
N PHE A 30 -1.43 7.35 7.95
CA PHE A 30 -1.77 8.41 8.89
C PHE A 30 -1.23 8.03 10.27
N ASP A 31 -0.37 8.87 10.82
CA ASP A 31 0.24 8.69 12.15
C ASP A 31 -0.60 9.40 13.21
N ASN A 32 -0.79 8.77 14.37
CA ASN A 32 -1.42 9.37 15.55
C ASN A 32 -0.46 9.33 16.74
N PRO A 33 0.45 10.31 16.85
CA PRO A 33 1.59 10.25 17.78
C PRO A 33 1.17 10.33 19.25
N ASP A 34 0.05 10.97 19.54
CA ASP A 34 -0.51 11.13 20.88
C ASP A 34 -1.71 10.19 21.13
N VAL A 35 -1.69 8.98 20.56
CA VAL A 35 -2.72 7.95 20.78
C VAL A 35 -2.94 7.65 22.27
N ASN A 36 -4.19 7.35 22.64
CA ASN A 36 -4.50 6.83 23.97
C ASN A 36 -3.89 5.42 24.14
N PRO A 37 -3.02 5.18 25.15
CA PRO A 37 -2.43 3.86 25.39
C PRO A 37 -3.44 2.74 25.63
N GLU A 38 -4.67 3.07 26.04
CA GLU A 38 -5.75 2.10 26.24
C GLU A 38 -6.44 1.67 24.94
N THR A 39 -6.22 2.41 23.83
CA THR A 39 -6.79 2.12 22.51
C THR A 39 -5.70 2.13 21.41
N PRO A 40 -4.67 1.25 21.53
CA PRO A 40 -3.49 1.26 20.66
C PRO A 40 -3.78 0.94 19.20
N GLU A 41 -4.95 0.38 18.89
CA GLU A 41 -5.42 0.20 17.51
C GLU A 41 -5.59 1.52 16.75
N TRP A 42 -5.71 2.66 17.44
CA TRP A 42 -5.80 4.00 16.85
C TRP A 42 -4.46 4.74 16.75
N GLN A 43 -3.33 4.04 16.89
CA GLN A 43 -1.99 4.64 16.75
C GLN A 43 -1.71 5.17 15.34
N GLY A 44 -2.53 4.79 14.37
CA GLY A 44 -2.49 5.26 13.01
C GLY A 44 -3.26 4.32 12.10
N GLU A 45 -3.26 4.63 10.81
CA GLU A 45 -4.00 3.85 9.82
C GLU A 45 -3.19 3.71 8.54
N ASN A 46 -3.01 2.46 8.08
CA ASN A 46 -2.48 2.19 6.75
C ASN A 46 -3.58 2.46 5.73
N VAL A 47 -3.29 3.25 4.70
CA VAL A 47 -4.29 3.62 3.69
C VAL A 47 -3.80 3.38 2.27
N ILE A 48 -4.74 3.17 1.36
CA ILE A 48 -4.51 3.26 -0.09
C ILE A 48 -5.02 4.59 -0.61
N ILE A 49 -4.18 5.32 -1.36
CA ILE A 49 -4.54 6.61 -1.96
C ILE A 49 -5.46 6.38 -3.16
N LEU A 50 -6.60 7.09 -3.18
CA LEU A 50 -7.63 7.00 -4.21
C LEU A 50 -7.85 8.37 -4.88
N PRO A 51 -8.51 8.39 -6.07
CA PRO A 51 -8.85 9.64 -6.75
C PRO A 51 -9.72 10.56 -5.88
N GLY A 52 -9.65 11.87 -6.14
CA GLY A 52 -10.51 12.86 -5.48
C GLY A 52 -10.13 13.17 -4.04
N GLY A 53 -8.87 12.92 -3.63
CA GLY A 53 -8.41 13.17 -2.25
C GLY A 53 -8.97 12.17 -1.24
N LEU A 54 -9.31 10.96 -1.70
CA LEU A 54 -9.87 9.89 -0.88
C LEU A 54 -8.79 8.89 -0.47
N TYR A 55 -9.03 8.23 0.65
CA TYR A 55 -8.13 7.23 1.22
C TYR A 55 -8.96 6.05 1.69
N TYR A 56 -8.54 4.84 1.34
CA TYR A 56 -9.13 3.61 1.87
C TYR A 56 -8.30 3.10 3.05
N GLY A 57 -8.86 3.16 4.26
CA GLY A 57 -8.34 2.52 5.47
C GLY A 57 -9.15 1.28 5.81
N HIS A 58 -8.49 0.20 6.23
CA HIS A 58 -9.20 -1.02 6.60
C HIS A 58 -9.91 -0.85 7.93
N GLY A 59 -11.24 -0.96 7.93
CA GLY A 59 -12.09 -0.75 9.11
C GLY A 59 -12.69 0.65 9.17
N ILE A 60 -11.94 1.69 8.79
CA ILE A 60 -12.43 3.08 8.72
C ILE A 60 -13.22 3.34 7.42
N GLY A 61 -12.85 2.68 6.32
CA GLY A 61 -13.53 2.80 5.02
C GLY A 61 -12.86 3.80 4.07
N ILE A 62 -13.63 4.34 3.12
CA ILE A 62 -13.15 5.30 2.10
C ILE A 62 -13.54 6.72 2.53
N LEU A 63 -12.58 7.52 2.96
CA LEU A 63 -12.84 8.87 3.47
C LEU A 63 -11.77 9.88 3.01
N PRO A 64 -12.09 11.19 3.01
CA PRO A 64 -11.10 12.25 2.87
C PRO A 64 -10.10 12.28 4.03
N ALA A 65 -8.90 12.85 3.79
CA ALA A 65 -7.83 12.95 4.79
C ALA A 65 -8.28 13.61 6.09
N GLU A 66 -9.08 14.67 6.02
CA GLU A 66 -9.54 15.41 7.20
C GLU A 66 -10.42 14.53 8.08
N THR A 67 -11.17 13.61 7.48
CA THR A 67 -12.04 12.69 8.23
C THR A 67 -11.24 11.57 8.87
N MET A 68 -10.23 11.04 8.18
CA MET A 68 -9.27 10.09 8.76
C MET A 68 -8.57 10.70 9.98
N ILE A 69 -8.05 11.93 9.83
CA ILE A 69 -7.40 12.68 10.92
C ILE A 69 -8.36 12.91 12.09
N ARG A 70 -9.62 13.28 11.83
CA ARG A 70 -10.63 13.46 12.89
C ARG A 70 -10.90 12.16 13.66
N ALA A 71 -11.01 11.02 12.97
CA ALA A 71 -11.23 9.73 13.60
C ALA A 71 -10.07 9.33 14.52
N LEU A 72 -8.83 9.53 14.07
CA LEU A 72 -7.62 9.27 14.88
C LEU A 72 -7.53 10.25 16.07
N ASN A 73 -7.76 11.54 15.83
CA ASN A 73 -7.69 12.57 16.87
C ASN A 73 -8.72 12.39 18.00
N ALA A 74 -9.84 11.71 17.73
CA ALA A 74 -10.86 11.37 18.74
C ALA A 74 -10.40 10.28 19.73
N ASN A 75 -9.30 9.59 19.43
CA ASN A 75 -8.74 8.49 20.22
C ASN A 75 -7.35 8.84 20.78
N ARG A 76 -7.10 10.12 21.06
CA ARG A 76 -5.85 10.60 21.67
C ARG A 76 -5.91 10.54 23.20
N LYS A 77 -4.74 10.45 23.83
CA LYS A 77 -4.61 10.53 25.29
C LYS A 77 -5.05 11.90 25.81
N GLN A 78 -5.32 11.98 27.11
CA GLN A 78 -5.57 13.25 27.79
C GLN A 78 -4.39 14.22 27.58
N ASP A 79 -4.68 15.51 27.41
CA ASP A 79 -3.69 16.58 27.23
C ASP A 79 -2.80 16.42 25.97
N ALA A 80 -3.28 15.66 24.96
CA ALA A 80 -2.59 15.50 23.68
C ALA A 80 -2.37 16.83 22.94
N THR A 81 -1.13 17.06 22.52
CA THR A 81 -0.69 18.33 21.89
C THR A 81 -0.40 18.17 20.41
N GLN A 82 -0.06 16.97 19.96
CA GLN A 82 0.21 16.68 18.56
C GLN A 82 -1.03 16.05 17.89
N PRO A 83 -1.53 16.62 16.77
CA PRO A 83 -2.61 16.02 16.01
C PRO A 83 -2.09 14.89 15.11
N ALA A 84 -2.98 13.99 14.71
CA ALA A 84 -2.72 13.02 13.67
C ALA A 84 -2.48 13.67 12.30
N TYR A 85 -1.64 13.07 11.47
CA TYR A 85 -1.20 13.63 10.18
C TYR A 85 -0.79 12.53 9.20
N LEU A 86 -0.79 12.84 7.90
CA LEU A 86 -0.28 11.94 6.87
C LEU A 86 1.25 12.01 6.81
N LEU A 87 1.93 10.86 6.86
CA LEU A 87 3.39 10.82 6.71
C LEU A 87 3.83 11.17 5.28
N ASP A 88 5.03 11.74 5.13
CA ASP A 88 5.70 12.02 3.85
C ASP A 88 6.35 10.78 3.20
N GLN A 89 5.88 9.58 3.59
CA GLN A 89 6.40 8.30 3.15
C GLN A 89 5.28 7.45 2.55
N VAL A 90 5.62 6.73 1.49
CA VAL A 90 4.73 5.79 0.82
C VAL A 90 5.44 4.48 0.52
N ALA A 91 4.69 3.41 0.43
CA ALA A 91 5.14 2.16 -0.15
C ALA A 91 4.36 1.88 -1.43
N ARG A 92 5.07 1.47 -2.48
CA ARG A 92 4.49 1.12 -3.78
C ARG A 92 5.23 -0.07 -4.38
N PRO A 93 4.59 -0.87 -5.24
CA PRO A 93 5.27 -1.96 -5.93
C PRO A 93 6.48 -1.46 -6.74
N ASP A 94 7.52 -2.28 -6.81
CA ASP A 94 8.60 -2.06 -7.79
C ASP A 94 8.09 -2.46 -9.17
N PHE A 95 7.38 -1.54 -9.83
CA PHE A 95 6.73 -1.79 -11.11
C PHE A 95 7.72 -2.21 -12.20
N LYS A 96 8.95 -1.68 -12.18
CA LYS A 96 9.99 -2.05 -13.16
C LYS A 96 10.41 -3.50 -12.96
N LYS A 97 10.74 -3.89 -11.72
CA LYS A 97 11.09 -5.27 -11.40
C LYS A 97 9.96 -6.25 -11.73
N LEU A 98 8.72 -5.89 -11.43
CA LEU A 98 7.54 -6.72 -11.75
C LEU A 98 7.35 -6.85 -13.27
N ALA A 99 7.48 -5.76 -14.02
CA ALA A 99 7.40 -5.78 -15.48
C ALA A 99 8.51 -6.62 -16.12
N ASP A 100 9.75 -6.50 -15.63
CA ASP A 100 10.89 -7.30 -16.12
C ASP A 100 10.67 -8.79 -15.89
N ILE A 101 10.15 -9.17 -14.72
CA ILE A 101 9.81 -10.56 -14.41
C ILE A 101 8.73 -11.06 -15.37
N TYR A 102 7.65 -10.30 -15.53
CA TYR A 102 6.57 -10.64 -16.46
C TYR A 102 7.09 -10.87 -17.88
N ASN A 103 7.87 -9.93 -18.42
CA ASN A 103 8.42 -10.02 -19.78
C ASN A 103 9.32 -11.25 -19.96
N ARG A 104 10.16 -11.59 -18.99
CA ARG A 104 11.01 -12.79 -19.05
C ARG A 104 10.18 -14.08 -19.10
N TYR A 105 9.11 -14.17 -18.31
CA TYR A 105 8.24 -15.34 -18.33
C TYR A 105 7.44 -15.43 -19.62
N SER A 106 6.88 -14.31 -20.10
CA SER A 106 6.12 -14.25 -21.35
C SER A 106 6.96 -14.60 -22.58
N ALA A 107 8.23 -14.17 -22.62
CA ALA A 107 9.16 -14.55 -23.69
C ALA A 107 9.48 -16.06 -23.69
N ARG A 108 9.43 -16.71 -22.52
CA ARG A 108 9.70 -18.15 -22.40
C ARG A 108 8.51 -19.02 -22.79
N THR A 109 7.29 -18.55 -22.59
CA THR A 109 6.05 -19.25 -23.01
C THR A 109 5.68 -19.00 -24.47
N ALA A 110 6.21 -17.97 -25.12
CA ALA A 110 5.96 -17.69 -26.54
C ALA A 110 6.55 -18.74 -27.50
N SER A 111 7.40 -19.65 -27.03
CA SER A 111 8.00 -20.73 -27.84
C SER A 111 7.14 -22.00 -27.92
N ILE A 112 5.81 -21.88 -28.08
CA ILE A 112 5.03 -23.01 -28.59
C ILE A 112 5.20 -23.01 -30.11
N VAL A 113 6.23 -23.70 -30.58
CA VAL A 113 6.36 -24.03 -32.01
C VAL A 113 5.32 -25.10 -32.29
N TRP A 114 4.29 -24.75 -33.06
CA TRP A 114 3.32 -25.71 -33.59
C TRP A 114 4.08 -26.68 -34.52
N ALA A 115 4.37 -27.89 -34.06
CA ALA A 115 4.95 -28.92 -34.93
C ALA A 115 3.87 -29.36 -35.93
N PRO A 116 4.14 -29.39 -37.25
CA PRO A 116 3.13 -29.80 -38.22
C PRO A 116 2.60 -31.19 -37.87
N PHE A 117 1.29 -31.38 -38.00
CA PHE A 117 0.67 -32.69 -37.81
C PHE A 117 1.37 -33.72 -38.72
N PRO A 118 1.70 -34.93 -38.22
CA PRO A 118 2.27 -35.97 -39.07
C PRO A 118 1.31 -36.25 -40.22
N ALA A 119 1.84 -36.33 -41.45
CA ALA A 119 1.05 -36.72 -42.61
C ALA A 119 0.47 -38.11 -42.37
N ALA A 120 -0.81 -38.28 -42.68
CA ALA A 120 -1.48 -39.57 -42.60
C ALA A 120 -0.72 -40.60 -43.44
N ILE A 121 -0.43 -41.75 -42.84
CA ILE A 121 0.25 -42.91 -43.45
C ILE A 121 -0.74 -43.65 -44.34
#